data_AF-A0AAN6IK22-F1
#
_entry.id   AF-A0AAN6IK22-F1
#
_cell.length_a   1.000
_cell.length_b   1.000
_cell.length_c   1.000
_cell.angle_alpha   90.00
_cell.angle_beta   90.00
_cell.angle_gamma   90.00
#
_symmetry.space_group_name_H-M   'P 1'
#
loop_
_entity.id
_entity.type
_entity.pdbx_description
1 polymer ?
#
loop_
_entity_poly.entity_id
_entity_poly.type
_entity_poly.pdbx_seq_one_letter_code
_entity_poly.pdbx_strand_id
1 'polypeptide(L)'
;MPIPDSIYKTDRTRVTRDWLRLVFACVRVMRTPRVLQPGGRLDKLTISEYLHTERYCKVFIEHVFLPFIASLLTCSLRAAREYPATTILHFVAKAVCGARLRKARRGVQHVCHVLSQGLCVHLNTRVDAIDTSNERGVKVVTGDKDHWFDDIVLATPADIAARLLQTSGEKYPRDLVDALTSVLYEDTDVVTHRDERVMPALHTEWRGVNIRTHLGNGHAMASHWINHVERTSNGQVLSSQVFQTVDPLLKLDSSKIIGSTHFRRSLVTIDSQSRINNIHKHQGTRHTWFVGSYTSPGVPLLEGCVRTAVDVVRAMNGRVPFDAPRMERSGYEVGLGERMVRGEVVEAFFECDAARTFHFEWPKHGKLWAWMAFNVFLPVVALVVDAVDMVLSAVLGRDIACRVQFAVMDVFVFVVCMAQMAYSRIISL
;
A
#
# COMPACT_ATOMS: atom_id res chain seq x y z
N MET A 1 24.38 -14.06 1.08
CA MET A 1 24.23 -15.48 0.69
C MET A 1 22.92 -15.62 -0.05
N PRO A 2 22.88 -16.16 -1.27
CA PRO A 2 21.61 -16.59 -1.86
C PRO A 2 20.97 -17.62 -0.93
N ILE A 3 19.65 -17.57 -0.80
CA ILE A 3 18.89 -18.57 -0.03
C ILE A 3 19.18 -19.92 -0.71
N PRO A 4 19.64 -20.94 0.03
CA PRO A 4 19.93 -22.24 -0.55
C PRO A 4 18.70 -22.77 -1.29
N ASP A 5 18.88 -23.23 -2.54
CA ASP A 5 17.83 -23.86 -3.35
C ASP A 5 17.09 -25.00 -2.60
N SER A 6 17.74 -25.60 -1.60
CA SER A 6 17.18 -26.64 -0.74
C SER A 6 16.02 -26.16 0.16
N ILE A 7 16.03 -24.90 0.62
CA ILE A 7 14.92 -24.32 1.42
C ILE A 7 13.70 -24.12 0.51
N TYR A 8 13.92 -23.62 -0.70
CA TYR A 8 12.84 -23.41 -1.67
C TYR A 8 12.23 -24.71 -2.19
N LYS A 9 13.02 -25.76 -2.45
CA LYS A 9 12.49 -27.03 -2.96
C LYS A 9 11.61 -27.77 -1.94
N THR A 10 11.93 -27.71 -0.65
CA THR A 10 11.22 -28.46 0.40
C THR A 10 9.93 -27.76 0.87
N ASP A 11 9.92 -26.41 0.89
CA ASP A 11 8.76 -25.62 1.36
C ASP A 11 7.90 -25.01 0.24
N ARG A 12 8.19 -25.29 -1.05
CA ARG A 12 7.45 -24.71 -2.20
C ARG A 12 5.94 -24.86 -2.11
N THR A 13 5.47 -26.04 -1.72
CA THR A 13 4.03 -26.34 -1.57
C THR A 13 3.40 -25.52 -0.45
N ARG A 14 4.11 -25.33 0.66
CA ARG A 14 3.63 -24.54 1.80
C ARG A 14 3.60 -23.06 1.48
N VAL A 15 4.64 -22.54 0.82
CA VAL A 15 4.70 -21.15 0.34
C VAL A 15 3.56 -20.87 -0.63
N THR A 16 3.31 -21.76 -1.59
CA THR A 16 2.22 -21.61 -2.57
C THR A 16 0.85 -21.64 -1.89
N ARG A 17 0.62 -22.60 -0.98
CA ARG A 17 -0.60 -22.68 -0.19
C ARG A 17 -0.83 -21.40 0.61
N ASP A 18 0.19 -20.91 1.29
CA ASP A 18 0.08 -19.74 2.16
C ASP A 18 -0.09 -18.45 1.35
N TRP A 19 0.49 -18.34 0.15
CA TRP A 19 0.17 -17.27 -0.79
C TRP A 19 -1.32 -17.28 -1.18
N LEU A 20 -1.88 -18.44 -1.54
CA LEU A 20 -3.30 -18.56 -1.87
C LEU A 20 -4.19 -18.21 -0.68
N ARG A 21 -3.82 -18.67 0.53
CA ARG A 21 -4.54 -18.31 1.77
C ARG A 21 -4.56 -16.81 2.01
N LEU A 22 -3.45 -16.11 1.77
CA LEU A 22 -3.38 -14.66 1.86
C LEU A 22 -4.29 -13.98 0.84
N VAL A 23 -4.31 -14.46 -0.41
CA VAL A 23 -5.21 -13.94 -1.45
C VAL A 23 -6.67 -14.12 -1.07
N PHE A 24 -7.07 -15.29 -0.56
CA PHE A 24 -8.44 -15.52 -0.08
C PHE A 24 -8.79 -14.63 1.11
N ALA A 25 -7.85 -14.43 2.04
CA ALA A 25 -8.04 -13.48 3.15
C ALA A 25 -8.27 -12.06 2.63
N CYS A 26 -7.50 -11.63 1.63
CA CYS A 26 -7.65 -10.33 0.98
C CYS A 26 -9.02 -10.17 0.30
N VAL A 27 -9.46 -11.17 -0.47
CA VAL A 27 -10.80 -11.16 -1.10
C VAL A 27 -11.91 -11.09 -0.04
N ARG A 28 -11.75 -11.81 1.08
CA ARG A 28 -12.70 -11.76 2.19
C ARG A 28 -12.75 -10.37 2.85
N VAL A 29 -11.60 -9.74 3.06
CA VAL A 29 -11.50 -8.37 3.58
C VAL A 29 -12.26 -7.39 2.67
N MET A 30 -12.08 -7.48 1.35
CA MET A 30 -12.78 -6.58 0.40
C MET A 30 -14.29 -6.84 0.33
N ARG A 31 -14.73 -8.11 0.39
CA ARG A 31 -16.16 -8.47 0.32
C ARG A 31 -16.90 -8.30 1.63
N THR A 32 -16.21 -8.32 2.76
CA THR A 32 -16.81 -8.16 4.08
C THR A 32 -15.95 -7.19 4.90
N PRO A 33 -16.08 -5.87 4.64
CA PRO A 33 -15.30 -4.85 5.35
C PRO A 33 -15.49 -4.88 6.87
N ARG A 34 -16.60 -5.45 7.34
CA ARG A 34 -16.85 -5.74 8.77
C ARG A 34 -15.78 -6.62 9.43
N VAL A 35 -14.94 -7.32 8.67
CA VAL A 35 -13.80 -8.08 9.20
C VAL A 35 -12.72 -7.14 9.77
N LEU A 36 -12.63 -5.91 9.28
CA LEU A 36 -11.73 -4.86 9.75
C LEU A 36 -12.46 -3.87 10.69
N GLN A 37 -13.41 -4.34 11.50
CA GLN A 37 -14.12 -3.46 12.42
C GLN A 37 -13.16 -2.76 13.39
N PRO A 38 -13.25 -1.43 13.54
CA PRO A 38 -12.52 -0.69 14.57
C PRO A 38 -12.73 -1.27 15.97
N GLY A 39 -11.65 -1.51 16.69
CA GLY A 39 -11.65 -2.15 18.01
C GLY A 39 -11.75 -3.68 17.96
N GLY A 40 -11.75 -4.28 16.76
CA GLY A 40 -11.78 -5.73 16.57
C GLY A 40 -10.46 -6.42 16.95
N ARG A 41 -10.46 -7.75 16.98
CA ARG A 41 -9.28 -8.56 17.35
C ARG A 41 -8.05 -8.25 16.50
N LEU A 42 -8.23 -7.93 15.22
CA LEU A 42 -7.13 -7.65 14.29
C LEU A 42 -6.45 -6.29 14.54
N ASP A 43 -7.15 -5.29 15.09
CA ASP A 43 -6.58 -3.96 15.33
C ASP A 43 -5.51 -3.96 16.42
N LYS A 44 -5.48 -5.01 17.25
CA LYS A 44 -4.54 -5.19 18.35
C LYS A 44 -3.33 -6.05 17.98
N LEU A 45 -3.29 -6.59 16.76
CA LEU A 45 -2.23 -7.46 16.30
C LEU A 45 -1.32 -6.73 15.32
N THR A 46 -0.03 -6.98 15.47
CA THR A 46 0.92 -6.72 14.38
C THR A 46 0.72 -7.73 13.26
N ILE A 47 1.20 -7.41 12.06
CA ILE A 47 1.09 -8.32 10.92
C ILE A 47 1.89 -9.60 11.16
N SER A 48 3.02 -9.53 11.87
CA SER A 48 3.80 -10.71 12.26
C SER A 48 3.01 -11.62 13.20
N GLU A 49 2.39 -11.06 14.25
CA GLU A 49 1.55 -11.81 15.19
C GLU A 49 0.35 -12.46 14.52
N TYR A 50 -0.30 -11.74 13.60
CA TYR A 50 -1.39 -12.28 12.79
C TYR A 50 -0.94 -13.50 11.98
N LEU A 51 0.16 -13.39 11.22
CA LEU A 51 0.65 -14.49 10.38
C LEU A 51 1.07 -15.71 11.20
N HIS A 52 1.67 -15.52 12.38
CA HIS A 52 2.00 -16.60 13.29
C HIS A 52 0.75 -17.27 13.88
N THR A 53 -0.23 -16.48 14.32
CA THR A 53 -1.50 -16.97 14.87
C THR A 53 -2.25 -17.80 13.83
N GLU A 54 -2.27 -17.34 12.58
CA GLU A 54 -2.90 -18.04 11.45
C GLU A 54 -1.99 -19.15 10.86
N ARG A 55 -0.86 -19.47 11.50
CA ARG A 55 0.03 -20.58 11.15
C ARG A 55 0.53 -20.53 9.69
N TYR A 56 0.91 -19.35 9.21
CA TYR A 56 1.68 -19.21 7.98
C TYR A 56 3.09 -19.77 8.19
N CYS A 57 3.65 -20.42 7.17
CA CYS A 57 4.98 -21.02 7.29
C CYS A 57 6.06 -19.94 7.37
N LYS A 58 7.10 -20.20 8.17
CA LYS A 58 8.20 -19.25 8.40
C LYS A 58 8.85 -18.80 7.08
N VAL A 59 9.05 -19.73 6.14
CA VAL A 59 9.67 -19.40 4.85
C VAL A 59 8.85 -18.36 4.08
N PHE A 60 7.53 -18.51 4.07
CA PHE A 60 6.64 -17.53 3.43
C PHE A 60 6.72 -16.15 4.11
N ILE A 61 6.65 -16.13 5.44
CA ILE A 61 6.70 -14.88 6.21
C ILE A 61 8.01 -14.13 5.95
N GLU A 62 9.14 -14.84 6.11
CA GLU A 62 10.49 -14.27 6.13
C GLU A 62 11.05 -13.93 4.75
N HIS A 63 10.74 -14.74 3.74
CA HIS A 63 11.40 -14.65 2.43
C HIS A 63 10.48 -14.17 1.31
N VAL A 64 9.17 -14.08 1.56
CA VAL A 64 8.19 -13.66 0.54
C VAL A 64 7.43 -12.44 1.03
N PHE A 65 6.68 -12.60 2.12
CA PHE A 65 5.71 -11.60 2.55
C PHE A 65 6.37 -10.36 3.16
N LEU A 66 7.18 -10.50 4.20
CA LEU A 66 7.81 -9.33 4.86
C LEU A 66 8.74 -8.54 3.93
N PRO A 67 9.59 -9.17 3.09
CA PRO A 67 10.37 -8.44 2.09
C PRO A 67 9.53 -7.62 1.12
N PHE A 68 8.40 -8.19 0.68
CA PHE A 68 7.46 -7.50 -0.19
C PHE A 68 6.82 -6.30 0.51
N ILE A 69 6.34 -6.47 1.75
CA ILE A 69 5.76 -5.38 2.55
C ILE A 69 6.79 -4.28 2.83
N ALA A 70 8.00 -4.65 3.25
CA ALA A 70 9.10 -3.73 3.50
C ALA A 70 9.44 -2.90 2.25
N SER A 71 9.50 -3.55 1.09
CA SER A 71 9.72 -2.85 -0.20
C SER A 71 8.58 -1.88 -0.54
N LEU A 72 7.32 -2.25 -0.28
CA LEU A 72 6.16 -1.39 -0.59
C LEU A 72 6.07 -0.19 0.34
N LEU A 73 6.40 -0.39 1.61
CA LEU A 73 6.32 0.63 2.65
C LEU A 73 7.62 1.42 2.79
N THR A 74 8.68 1.04 2.06
CA THR A 74 10.03 1.62 2.12
C THR A 74 10.52 1.70 3.58
N CYS A 75 10.57 0.54 4.24
CA CYS A 75 11.00 0.42 5.63
C CYS A 75 11.81 -0.86 5.87
N SER A 76 12.50 -0.96 7.00
CA SER A 76 13.19 -2.20 7.40
C SER A 76 12.23 -3.39 7.59
N LEU A 77 12.76 -4.61 7.50
CA LEU A 77 11.98 -5.82 7.82
C LEU A 77 11.51 -5.81 9.29
N ARG A 78 12.29 -5.18 10.18
CA ARG A 78 11.90 -4.99 11.58
C ARG A 78 10.66 -4.11 11.67
N ALA A 79 10.67 -2.94 11.05
CA ALA A 79 9.50 -2.05 11.04
C ALA A 79 8.29 -2.74 10.41
N ALA A 80 8.47 -3.41 9.26
CA ALA A 80 7.41 -4.12 8.55
C ALA A 80 6.66 -5.16 9.40
N ARG A 81 7.33 -5.83 10.35
CA ARG A 81 6.69 -6.80 11.26
C ARG A 81 5.70 -6.18 12.21
N GLU A 82 5.98 -4.95 12.64
CA GLU A 82 5.24 -4.24 13.69
C GLU A 82 4.04 -3.45 13.15
N TYR A 83 3.88 -3.40 11.82
CA TYR A 83 2.73 -2.73 11.22
C TYR A 83 1.42 -3.40 11.68
N PRO A 84 0.34 -2.63 11.93
CA PRO A 84 -0.96 -3.19 12.28
C PRO A 84 -1.47 -4.15 11.20
N ALA A 85 -1.91 -5.34 11.62
CA ALA A 85 -2.38 -6.39 10.71
C ALA A 85 -3.52 -5.88 9.83
N THR A 86 -4.47 -5.13 10.39
CA THR A 86 -5.59 -4.57 9.63
C THR A 86 -5.15 -3.60 8.54
N THR A 87 -4.18 -2.73 8.83
CA THR A 87 -3.64 -1.77 7.87
C THR A 87 -2.98 -2.50 6.69
N ILE A 88 -2.13 -3.49 6.97
CA ILE A 88 -1.46 -4.25 5.92
C ILE A 88 -2.45 -5.09 5.11
N LEU A 89 -3.35 -5.82 5.78
CA LEU A 89 -4.32 -6.66 5.08
C LEU A 89 -5.25 -5.84 4.18
N HIS A 90 -5.72 -4.67 4.63
CA HIS A 90 -6.52 -3.77 3.80
C HIS A 90 -5.74 -3.27 2.59
N PHE A 91 -4.49 -2.86 2.80
CA PHE A 91 -3.63 -2.34 1.74
C PHE A 91 -3.30 -3.41 0.69
N VAL A 92 -2.88 -4.60 1.12
CA VAL A 92 -2.61 -5.73 0.23
C VAL A 92 -3.89 -6.17 -0.47
N ALA A 93 -5.03 -6.16 0.21
CA ALA A 93 -6.29 -6.54 -0.40
C ALA A 93 -6.71 -5.58 -1.52
N LYS A 94 -6.53 -4.27 -1.34
CA LYS A 94 -6.71 -3.30 -2.43
C LYS A 94 -5.79 -3.58 -3.62
N ALA A 95 -4.51 -3.86 -3.36
CA ALA A 95 -3.54 -4.17 -4.41
C ALA A 95 -3.89 -5.45 -5.18
N VAL A 96 -4.24 -6.54 -4.47
CA VAL A 96 -4.59 -7.84 -5.05
C VAL A 96 -5.93 -7.79 -5.79
N CYS A 97 -6.91 -7.03 -5.28
CA CYS A 97 -8.24 -6.94 -5.89
C CYS A 97 -8.37 -5.86 -6.98
N GLY A 98 -7.25 -5.40 -7.55
CA GLY A 98 -7.26 -4.67 -8.81
C GLY A 98 -7.06 -3.17 -8.73
N ALA A 99 -6.51 -2.63 -7.62
CA ALA A 99 -6.04 -1.24 -7.62
C ALA A 99 -5.01 -1.04 -8.73
N ARG A 100 -5.29 -0.10 -9.65
CA ARG A 100 -4.35 0.28 -10.70
C ARG A 100 -3.39 1.34 -10.18
N LEU A 101 -2.10 1.13 -10.40
CA LEU A 101 -1.08 2.14 -10.15
C LEU A 101 -1.01 3.08 -11.36
N ARG A 102 -0.94 4.37 -11.07
CA ARG A 102 -0.91 5.43 -12.09
C ARG A 102 0.28 6.34 -11.82
N LYS A 103 0.88 6.82 -12.91
CA LYS A 103 1.97 7.78 -12.86
C LYS A 103 1.52 9.09 -13.52
N ALA A 104 1.87 10.22 -12.90
CA ALA A 104 1.73 11.52 -13.55
C ALA A 104 2.60 11.55 -14.80
N ARG A 105 2.02 11.85 -15.97
CA ARG A 105 2.71 11.74 -17.27
C ARG A 105 4.03 12.51 -17.33
N ARG A 106 4.05 13.71 -16.73
CA ARG A 106 5.21 14.62 -16.68
C ARG A 106 5.94 14.57 -15.34
N GLY A 107 5.69 13.54 -14.54
CA GLY A 107 6.26 13.37 -13.20
C GLY A 107 5.61 14.25 -12.14
N VAL A 108 5.91 13.93 -10.87
CA VAL A 108 5.38 14.66 -9.70
C VAL A 108 5.88 16.10 -9.61
N GLN A 109 7.06 16.41 -10.16
CA GLN A 109 7.57 17.79 -10.23
C GLN A 109 6.64 18.71 -11.03
N HIS A 110 6.08 18.21 -12.14
CA HIS A 110 5.12 18.98 -12.91
C HIS A 110 3.82 19.23 -12.11
N VAL A 111 3.37 18.24 -11.34
CA VAL A 111 2.22 18.40 -10.44
C VAL A 111 2.49 19.49 -9.40
N CYS A 112 3.66 19.48 -8.74
CA CYS A 112 4.06 20.52 -7.80
C CYS A 112 4.14 21.90 -8.47
N HIS A 113 4.68 21.97 -9.69
CA HIS A 113 4.73 23.22 -10.45
C HIS A 113 3.33 23.78 -10.71
N VAL A 114 2.41 22.97 -11.23
CA VAL A 114 1.03 23.40 -11.49
C VAL A 114 0.32 23.84 -10.21
N LEU A 115 0.44 23.05 -9.12
CA LEU A 115 -0.21 23.37 -7.84
C LEU A 115 0.36 24.62 -7.15
N SER A 116 1.58 25.04 -7.49
CA SER A 116 2.21 26.24 -6.91
C SER A 116 2.01 27.50 -7.75
N GLN A 117 1.41 27.41 -8.93
CA GLN A 117 1.13 28.58 -9.77
C GLN A 117 0.22 29.56 -9.03
N GLY A 118 0.61 30.84 -9.00
CA GLY A 118 -0.12 31.91 -8.33
C GLY A 118 0.06 31.95 -6.80
N LEU A 119 0.84 31.04 -6.21
CA LEU A 119 1.18 31.07 -4.78
C LEU A 119 2.49 31.83 -4.54
N CYS A 120 2.58 32.51 -3.39
CA CYS A 120 3.83 33.07 -2.91
C CYS A 120 4.67 31.95 -2.26
N VAL A 121 5.67 31.44 -2.97
CA VAL A 121 6.51 30.33 -2.52
C VAL A 121 7.90 30.83 -2.14
N HIS A 122 8.30 30.57 -0.89
CA HIS A 122 9.62 30.93 -0.36
C HIS A 122 10.48 29.68 -0.20
N LEU A 123 11.39 29.44 -1.15
CA LEU A 123 12.35 28.33 -1.09
C LEU A 123 13.57 28.72 -0.23
N ASN A 124 14.24 27.72 0.35
CA ASN A 124 15.38 27.91 1.25
C ASN A 124 15.06 28.82 2.45
N THR A 125 13.80 28.89 2.84
CA THR A 125 13.31 29.68 3.98
C THR A 125 12.83 28.73 5.06
N ARG A 126 13.74 28.37 5.97
CA ARG A 126 13.41 27.55 7.13
C ARG A 126 12.59 28.39 8.12
N VAL A 127 11.53 27.79 8.67
CA VAL A 127 10.82 28.33 9.83
C VAL A 127 11.54 27.86 11.08
N ASP A 128 12.04 28.82 11.86
CA ASP A 128 12.84 28.56 13.05
C ASP A 128 11.98 28.54 14.32
N ALA A 129 10.94 29.38 14.37
CA ALA A 129 10.00 29.45 15.48
C ALA A 129 8.61 29.91 15.04
N ILE A 130 7.62 29.54 15.84
CA ILE A 130 6.29 30.14 15.83
C ILE A 130 5.96 30.67 17.23
N ASP A 131 5.13 31.71 17.29
CA ASP A 131 4.61 32.27 18.53
C ASP A 131 3.12 32.60 18.35
N THR A 132 2.31 31.97 19.20
CA THR A 132 0.84 32.03 19.20
C THR A 132 0.30 32.63 20.49
N SER A 133 1.13 33.45 21.16
CA SER A 133 0.72 34.23 22.33
C SER A 133 -0.23 35.39 21.99
N ASN A 134 -0.23 35.83 20.73
CA ASN A 134 -1.17 36.83 20.24
C ASN A 134 -2.52 36.18 19.91
N GLU A 135 -3.60 36.65 20.53
CA GLU A 135 -4.95 36.14 20.24
C GLU A 135 -5.42 36.38 18.80
N ARG A 136 -4.80 37.34 18.10
CA ARG A 136 -5.21 37.76 16.74
C ARG A 136 -4.44 37.06 15.62
N GLY A 137 -3.47 36.20 15.93
CA GLY A 137 -2.74 35.48 14.90
C GLY A 137 -1.44 34.88 15.37
N VAL A 138 -0.63 34.45 14.42
CA VAL A 138 0.61 33.71 14.64
C VAL A 138 1.79 34.47 14.05
N LYS A 139 2.81 34.67 14.88
CA LYS A 139 4.12 35.14 14.43
C LYS A 139 4.95 33.95 13.98
N VAL A 140 5.53 34.02 12.79
CA VAL A 140 6.42 33.03 12.20
C VAL A 140 7.79 33.68 12.02
N VAL A 141 8.82 33.05 12.57
CA VAL A 141 10.20 33.54 12.52
C VAL A 141 11.00 32.73 11.51
N THR A 142 11.68 33.43 10.59
CA THR A 142 12.57 32.84 9.60
C THR A 142 13.89 33.62 9.57
N GLY A 143 14.98 33.02 10.05
CA GLY A 143 16.23 33.74 10.32
C GLY A 143 15.97 34.96 11.20
N ASP A 144 16.40 36.14 10.74
CA ASP A 144 16.21 37.41 11.46
C ASP A 144 14.92 38.16 11.09
N LYS A 145 13.94 37.48 10.48
CA LYS A 145 12.69 38.10 10.01
C LYS A 145 11.47 37.52 10.71
N ASP A 146 10.57 38.43 11.10
CA ASP A 146 9.26 38.13 11.65
C ASP A 146 8.17 38.32 10.59
N HIS A 147 7.28 37.35 10.50
CA HIS A 147 6.12 37.35 9.62
C HIS A 147 4.85 37.11 10.45
N TRP A 148 3.75 37.79 10.11
CA TRP A 148 2.48 37.66 10.82
C TRP A 148 1.40 37.08 9.90
N PHE A 149 0.67 36.11 10.43
CA PHE A 149 -0.43 35.43 9.74
C PHE A 149 -1.62 35.29 10.69
N ASP A 150 -2.84 35.19 10.15
CA ASP A 150 -4.02 34.88 10.96
C ASP A 150 -3.99 33.43 11.43
N ASP A 151 -3.68 32.50 10.53
CA ASP A 151 -3.58 31.05 10.75
C ASP A 151 -2.31 30.47 10.12
N ILE A 152 -1.84 29.34 10.67
CA ILE A 152 -0.77 28.54 10.08
C ILE A 152 -1.21 27.09 9.84
N VAL A 153 -0.74 26.51 8.73
CA VAL A 153 -0.92 25.08 8.42
C VAL A 153 0.45 24.40 8.41
N LEU A 154 0.67 23.49 9.34
CA LEU A 154 1.91 22.73 9.48
C LEU A 154 1.86 21.46 8.60
N ALA A 155 2.48 21.57 7.42
CA ALA A 155 2.68 20.48 6.45
C ALA A 155 4.09 19.87 6.54
N THR A 156 4.63 19.75 7.75
CA THR A 156 5.97 19.22 8.05
C THR A 156 5.89 17.81 8.64
N PRO A 157 7.01 17.09 8.82
CA PRO A 157 7.04 15.96 9.76
C PRO A 157 6.51 16.37 11.15
N ALA A 158 5.85 15.43 11.83
CA ALA A 158 5.22 15.64 13.13
C ALA A 158 6.21 16.05 14.23
N ASP A 159 7.44 15.52 14.21
CA ASP A 159 8.49 15.88 15.18
C ASP A 159 8.96 17.33 14.99
N ILE A 160 9.00 17.80 13.74
CA ILE A 160 9.27 19.20 13.40
C ILE A 160 8.11 20.07 13.90
N ALA A 161 6.86 19.66 13.65
CA ALA A 161 5.69 20.39 14.13
C ALA A 161 5.72 20.51 15.66
N ALA A 162 5.96 19.41 16.39
CA ALA A 162 6.09 19.42 17.85
C ALA A 162 7.16 20.38 18.36
N ARG A 163 8.33 20.43 17.70
CA ARG A 163 9.41 21.38 18.05
C ARG A 163 8.99 22.83 17.83
N LEU A 164 8.29 23.13 16.74
CA LEU A 164 7.74 24.47 16.49
C LEU A 164 6.71 24.86 17.54
N LEU A 165 5.80 23.95 17.93
CA LEU A 165 4.83 24.25 19.01
C LEU A 165 5.51 24.64 20.34
N GLN A 166 6.71 24.10 20.61
CA GLN A 166 7.48 24.38 21.82
C GLN A 166 8.19 25.74 21.82
N THR A 167 8.32 26.41 20.67
CA THR A 167 8.93 27.75 20.61
C THR A 167 7.97 28.86 21.02
N SER A 168 6.66 28.59 21.02
CA SER A 168 5.64 29.55 21.41
C SER A 168 5.76 29.88 22.90
N GLY A 169 5.59 31.15 23.27
CA GLY A 169 5.56 31.56 24.68
C GLY A 169 4.39 30.94 25.45
N GLU A 170 3.33 30.59 24.72
CA GLU A 170 2.13 29.95 25.23
C GLU A 170 2.12 28.44 24.98
N LYS A 171 1.71 27.66 25.99
CA LYS A 171 1.76 26.19 25.90
C LYS A 171 0.58 25.63 25.09
N TYR A 172 0.90 24.67 24.23
CA TYR A 172 -0.07 23.81 23.57
C TYR A 172 -0.56 22.68 24.50
N PRO A 173 -1.74 22.09 24.24
CA PRO A 173 -2.22 20.92 24.98
C PRO A 173 -1.19 19.78 24.97
N ARG A 174 -0.97 19.16 26.13
CA ARG A 174 0.06 18.12 26.30
C ARG A 174 -0.20 16.91 25.41
N ASP A 175 -1.45 16.47 25.32
CA ASP A 175 -1.87 15.32 24.51
C ASP A 175 -1.62 15.53 23.01
N LEU A 176 -1.71 16.77 22.51
CA LEU A 176 -1.29 17.12 21.14
C LEU A 176 0.22 16.96 20.96
N VAL A 177 1.01 17.57 21.84
CA VAL A 177 2.48 17.54 21.74
C VAL A 177 3.01 16.11 21.85
N ASP A 178 2.44 15.31 22.75
CA ASP A 178 2.78 13.89 22.92
C ASP A 178 2.40 13.07 21.67
N ALA A 179 1.22 13.33 21.08
CA ALA A 179 0.78 12.66 19.85
C ALA A 179 1.69 12.96 18.65
N LEU A 180 2.16 14.20 18.51
CA LEU A 180 3.09 14.60 17.45
C LEU A 180 4.50 14.02 17.66
N THR A 181 5.01 14.07 18.90
CA THR A 181 6.36 13.61 19.24
C THR A 181 6.52 12.09 19.14
N SER A 182 5.44 11.33 19.37
CA SER A 182 5.45 9.86 19.34
C SER A 182 5.34 9.26 17.93
N VAL A 183 5.29 10.07 16.88
CA VAL A 183 5.36 9.56 15.50
C VAL A 183 6.76 9.03 15.23
N LEU A 184 6.85 7.74 14.90
CA LEU A 184 8.11 7.09 14.54
C LEU A 184 8.45 7.32 13.08
N TYR A 185 9.74 7.37 12.78
CA TYR A 185 10.26 7.54 11.43
C TYR A 185 11.29 6.46 11.10
N GLU A 186 11.31 6.06 9.84
CA GLU A 186 12.39 5.29 9.23
C GLU A 186 13.16 6.19 8.27
N ASP A 187 14.48 6.15 8.36
CA ASP A 187 15.38 6.79 7.41
C ASP A 187 15.62 5.85 6.22
N THR A 188 15.54 6.36 5.00
CA THR A 188 15.75 5.58 3.77
C THR A 188 16.50 6.37 2.72
N ASP A 189 17.44 5.72 2.04
CA ASP A 189 18.19 6.30 0.93
C ASP A 189 17.64 5.81 -0.40
N VAL A 190 17.35 6.74 -1.30
CA VAL A 190 16.93 6.44 -2.67
C VAL A 190 17.99 6.94 -3.62
N VAL A 191 18.58 6.03 -4.38
CA VAL A 191 19.65 6.33 -5.33
C VAL A 191 19.19 6.01 -6.75
N THR A 192 19.27 7.01 -7.63
CA THR A 192 19.07 6.84 -9.07
C THR A 192 20.42 6.64 -9.75
N HIS A 193 20.61 5.55 -10.48
CA HIS A 193 21.92 5.16 -11.01
C HIS A 193 21.82 4.25 -12.24
N ARG A 194 22.98 3.89 -12.81
CA ARG A 194 23.15 2.96 -13.96
C ARG A 194 23.84 1.64 -13.60
N ASP A 195 24.15 1.42 -12.32
CA ASP A 195 24.80 0.19 -11.86
C ASP A 195 23.89 -1.04 -11.90
N GLU A 196 24.07 -1.91 -12.90
CA GLU A 196 23.25 -3.12 -13.12
C GLU A 196 23.44 -4.21 -12.05
N ARG A 197 24.47 -4.13 -11.19
CA ARG A 197 24.75 -5.14 -10.15
C ARG A 197 23.65 -5.23 -9.07
N VAL A 198 22.73 -4.27 -9.04
CA VAL A 198 21.54 -4.30 -8.18
C VAL A 198 20.51 -5.33 -8.66
N MET A 199 20.56 -5.72 -9.92
CA MET A 199 19.62 -6.64 -10.55
C MET A 199 20.08 -8.10 -10.42
N PRO A 200 19.20 -9.08 -10.73
CA PRO A 200 19.60 -10.48 -10.92
C PRO A 200 20.68 -10.62 -12.01
N ALA A 201 21.54 -11.64 -11.89
CA ALA A 201 22.61 -11.90 -12.86
C ALA A 201 22.06 -12.25 -14.25
N LEU A 202 20.92 -12.94 -14.31
CA LEU A 202 20.25 -13.28 -15.55
C LEU A 202 19.26 -12.16 -15.93
N HIS A 203 19.48 -11.54 -17.07
CA HIS A 203 18.62 -10.46 -17.57
C HIS A 203 17.15 -10.91 -17.79
N THR A 204 16.92 -12.20 -18.04
CA THR A 204 15.57 -12.79 -18.16
C THR A 204 14.78 -12.78 -16.84
N GLU A 205 15.46 -12.68 -15.70
CA GLU A 205 14.86 -12.60 -14.37
C GLU A 205 14.54 -11.17 -13.95
N TRP A 206 14.93 -10.16 -14.74
CA TRP A 206 14.65 -8.77 -14.41
C TRP A 206 13.16 -8.50 -14.43
N ARG A 207 12.66 -7.89 -13.36
CA ARG A 207 11.28 -7.39 -13.25
C ARG A 207 11.26 -5.88 -13.07
N GLY A 208 10.08 -5.27 -13.15
CA GLY A 208 9.92 -3.83 -12.89
C GLY A 208 10.41 -3.43 -11.49
N VAL A 209 10.29 -4.33 -10.50
CA VAL A 209 10.82 -4.20 -9.15
C VAL A 209 11.54 -5.47 -8.75
N ASN A 210 12.77 -5.34 -8.22
CA ASN A 210 13.59 -6.47 -7.78
C ASN A 210 13.99 -6.25 -6.33
N ILE A 211 13.64 -7.20 -5.47
CA ILE A 211 13.87 -7.12 -4.03
C ILE A 211 15.02 -8.05 -3.65
N ARG A 212 15.99 -7.52 -2.92
CA ARG A 212 17.08 -8.30 -2.33
C ARG A 212 17.05 -8.11 -0.82
N THR A 213 17.14 -9.20 -0.07
CA THR A 213 17.21 -9.14 1.39
C THR A 213 18.53 -9.70 1.89
N HIS A 214 19.01 -9.15 3.01
CA HIS A 214 20.14 -9.71 3.72
C HIS A 214 19.66 -10.30 5.06
N LEU A 215 19.69 -11.63 5.16
CA LEU A 215 19.10 -12.39 6.27
C LEU A 215 19.73 -12.09 7.64
N GLY A 216 20.95 -11.55 7.67
CA GLY A 216 21.68 -11.28 8.91
C GLY A 216 21.41 -9.92 9.56
N ASN A 217 20.85 -8.94 8.84
CA ASN A 217 20.71 -7.57 9.36
C ASN A 217 19.29 -6.99 9.24
N GLY A 218 18.34 -7.72 8.64
CA GLY A 218 16.94 -7.27 8.58
C GLY A 218 16.67 -6.13 7.57
N HIS A 219 17.60 -5.84 6.67
CA HIS A 219 17.43 -4.81 5.64
C HIS A 219 17.01 -5.42 4.30
N ALA A 220 16.16 -4.68 3.58
CA ALA A 220 15.70 -5.01 2.24
C ALA A 220 16.09 -3.88 1.28
N MET A 221 16.66 -4.24 0.15
CA MET A 221 16.89 -3.35 -0.98
C MET A 221 15.79 -3.59 -2.01
N ALA A 222 15.22 -2.51 -2.54
CA ALA A 222 14.27 -2.58 -3.65
C ALA A 222 14.77 -1.76 -4.84
N SER A 223 14.96 -2.41 -5.99
CA SER A 223 15.46 -1.75 -7.21
C SER A 223 14.37 -1.70 -8.26
N HIS A 224 13.96 -0.48 -8.62
CA HIS A 224 12.99 -0.21 -9.67
C HIS A 224 13.72 -0.07 -11.01
N TRP A 225 13.33 -0.88 -11.99
CA TRP A 225 13.86 -0.80 -13.34
C TRP A 225 13.09 0.26 -14.14
N ILE A 226 13.65 1.47 -14.19
CA ILE A 226 12.95 2.64 -14.74
C ILE A 226 12.63 2.45 -16.22
N ASN A 227 13.51 1.83 -17.01
CA ASN A 227 13.24 1.56 -18.42
C ASN A 227 11.99 0.71 -18.61
N HIS A 228 11.75 -0.28 -17.73
CA HIS A 228 10.55 -1.08 -17.78
C HIS A 228 9.32 -0.24 -17.47
N VAL A 229 9.37 0.57 -16.39
CA VAL A 229 8.26 1.43 -15.97
C VAL A 229 7.89 2.47 -17.02
N GLU A 230 8.88 3.16 -17.62
CA GLU A 230 8.60 4.13 -18.69
C GLU A 230 8.00 3.43 -19.91
N ARG A 231 8.61 2.33 -20.37
CA ARG A 231 8.11 1.59 -21.53
C ARG A 231 6.68 1.10 -21.36
N THR A 232 6.34 0.54 -20.19
CA THR A 232 4.98 0.00 -19.94
C THR A 232 3.96 1.08 -19.63
N SER A 233 4.38 2.23 -19.10
CA SER A 233 3.45 3.32 -18.81
C SER A 233 3.19 4.18 -20.03
N ASN A 234 4.22 4.79 -20.62
CA ASN A 234 4.06 5.83 -21.64
C ASN A 234 4.74 5.50 -22.98
N GLY A 235 5.23 4.25 -23.15
CA GLY A 235 5.89 3.80 -24.38
C GLY A 235 7.28 4.38 -24.59
N GLN A 236 7.84 5.13 -23.63
CA GLN A 236 9.18 5.70 -23.77
C GLN A 236 10.26 4.62 -23.60
N VAL A 237 11.26 4.68 -24.48
CA VAL A 237 12.43 3.81 -24.44
C VAL A 237 13.64 4.66 -24.10
N LEU A 238 14.23 4.42 -22.94
CA LEU A 238 15.47 5.08 -22.53
C LEU A 238 16.68 4.39 -23.17
N SER A 239 17.68 5.16 -23.58
CA SER A 239 18.89 4.67 -24.26
C SER A 239 19.89 3.95 -23.34
N SER A 240 19.80 4.15 -22.02
CA SER A 240 20.65 3.51 -21.02
C SER A 240 19.79 2.85 -19.95
N GLN A 241 20.28 1.77 -19.33
CA GLN A 241 19.62 1.18 -18.16
C GLN A 241 19.69 2.14 -16.98
N VAL A 242 18.52 2.46 -16.41
CA VAL A 242 18.37 3.33 -15.25
C VAL A 242 17.60 2.58 -14.17
N PHE A 243 18.12 2.68 -12.95
CA PHE A 243 17.55 2.07 -11.77
C PHE A 243 17.31 3.14 -10.71
N GLN A 244 16.23 2.97 -9.95
CA GLN A 244 16.02 3.68 -8.69
C GLN A 244 16.00 2.66 -7.57
N THR A 245 17.05 2.65 -6.77
CA THR A 245 17.25 1.68 -5.70
C THR A 245 17.06 2.33 -4.35
N VAL A 246 16.16 1.74 -3.56
CA VAL A 246 15.90 2.06 -2.16
C VAL A 246 16.80 1.20 -1.29
N ASP A 247 17.48 1.83 -0.33
CA ASP A 247 18.40 1.24 0.64
C ASP A 247 19.37 0.23 0.02
N PRO A 248 20.32 0.67 -0.83
CA PRO A 248 21.24 -0.21 -1.53
C PRO A 248 22.03 -1.12 -0.57
N LEU A 249 21.88 -2.44 -0.72
CA LEU A 249 22.63 -3.44 0.05
C LEU A 249 24.05 -3.72 -0.48
N LEU A 250 24.45 -3.03 -1.54
CA LEU A 250 25.80 -3.06 -2.08
C LEU A 250 26.29 -1.63 -2.28
N LYS A 251 27.61 -1.45 -2.20
CA LYS A 251 28.26 -0.20 -2.57
C LYS A 251 28.14 0.01 -4.07
N LEU A 252 27.30 0.97 -4.46
CA LEU A 252 27.13 1.39 -5.84
C LEU A 252 28.42 2.04 -6.37
N ASP A 253 28.68 1.86 -7.66
CA ASP A 253 29.75 2.56 -8.37
C ASP A 253 29.42 4.06 -8.45
N SER A 254 30.24 4.91 -7.82
CA SER A 254 30.01 6.35 -7.75
C SER A 254 29.99 7.01 -9.13
N SER A 255 30.70 6.46 -10.12
CA SER A 255 30.68 6.97 -11.50
C SER A 255 29.34 6.72 -12.22
N LYS A 256 28.52 5.81 -11.68
CA LYS A 256 27.20 5.44 -12.24
C LYS A 256 26.03 6.06 -11.50
N ILE A 257 26.28 6.80 -10.41
CA ILE A 257 25.22 7.49 -9.65
C ILE A 257 24.80 8.74 -10.42
N ILE A 258 23.50 8.86 -10.67
CA ILE A 258 22.88 10.04 -11.30
C ILE A 258 22.43 11.02 -10.23
N GLY A 259 21.87 10.51 -9.13
CA GLY A 259 21.45 11.33 -7.99
C GLY A 259 21.05 10.47 -6.80
N SER A 260 21.11 11.04 -5.60
CA SER A 260 20.68 10.40 -4.37
C SER A 260 19.82 11.35 -3.55
N THR A 261 18.91 10.80 -2.78
CA THR A 261 18.07 11.57 -1.85
C THR A 261 17.80 10.74 -0.61
N HIS A 262 17.93 11.39 0.54
CA HIS A 262 17.62 10.82 1.84
C HIS A 262 16.19 11.22 2.24
N PHE A 263 15.41 10.25 2.72
CA PHE A 263 14.03 10.47 3.13
C PHE A 263 13.78 9.97 4.55
N ARG A 264 12.87 10.67 5.23
CA ARG A 264 12.29 10.24 6.51
C ARG A 264 10.84 9.84 6.28
N ARG A 265 10.49 8.59 6.57
CA ARG A 265 9.16 8.02 6.33
C ARG A 265 8.45 7.75 7.66
N SER A 266 7.28 8.32 7.85
CA SER A 266 6.47 8.06 9.06
C SER A 266 6.01 6.60 9.10
N LEU A 267 6.26 5.91 10.20
CA LEU A 267 5.83 4.52 10.42
C LEU A 267 4.41 4.47 10.99
N VAL A 268 3.68 3.41 10.64
CA VAL A 268 2.37 3.12 11.22
C VAL A 268 2.54 2.02 12.26
N THR A 269 2.22 2.35 13.51
CA THR A 269 2.13 1.44 14.65
C THR A 269 0.68 1.23 15.09
N ILE A 270 0.43 0.28 15.98
CA ILE A 270 -0.92 0.01 16.55
C ILE A 270 -1.56 1.28 17.13
N ASP A 271 -0.77 2.13 17.79
CA ASP A 271 -1.28 3.36 18.41
C ASP A 271 -1.50 4.54 17.43
N SER A 272 -1.18 4.37 16.14
CA SER A 272 -1.26 5.47 15.16
C SER A 272 -2.65 6.07 15.07
N GLN A 273 -3.69 5.23 15.09
CA GLN A 273 -5.07 5.72 14.99
C GLN A 273 -5.44 6.59 16.19
N SER A 274 -5.00 6.21 17.39
CA SER A 274 -5.23 7.01 18.61
C SER A 274 -4.51 8.35 18.53
N ARG A 275 -3.25 8.37 18.04
CA ARG A 275 -2.50 9.61 17.81
C ARG A 275 -3.18 10.52 16.81
N ILE A 276 -3.61 9.99 15.66
CA ILE A 276 -4.34 10.73 14.63
C ILE A 276 -5.60 11.35 15.23
N ASN A 277 -6.38 10.57 16.00
CA ASN A 277 -7.59 11.07 16.66
C ASN A 277 -7.28 12.22 17.63
N ASN A 278 -6.16 12.15 18.37
CA ASN A 278 -5.76 13.23 19.28
C ASN A 278 -5.35 14.48 18.51
N ILE A 279 -4.55 14.35 17.44
CA ILE A 279 -4.18 15.50 16.59
C ILE A 279 -5.44 16.15 15.98
N HIS A 280 -6.38 15.34 15.51
CA HIS A 280 -7.63 15.82 14.91
C HIS A 280 -8.51 16.62 15.88
N LYS A 281 -8.49 16.30 17.18
CA LYS A 281 -9.23 17.07 18.20
C LYS A 281 -8.72 18.51 18.35
N HIS A 282 -7.47 18.76 17.97
CA HIS A 282 -6.77 20.04 18.16
C HIS A 282 -6.58 20.83 16.87
N GLN A 283 -7.30 20.50 15.80
CA GLN A 283 -7.30 21.31 14.58
C GLN A 283 -7.85 22.71 14.86
N GLY A 284 -7.08 23.74 14.53
CA GLY A 284 -7.42 25.15 14.78
C GLY A 284 -7.10 25.64 16.19
N THR A 285 -6.61 24.77 17.09
CA THR A 285 -6.16 25.20 18.41
C THR A 285 -5.02 26.21 18.25
N ARG A 286 -5.20 27.42 18.82
CA ARG A 286 -4.24 28.52 18.71
C ARG A 286 -3.88 28.84 17.25
N HIS A 287 -4.88 28.92 16.37
CA HIS A 287 -4.73 29.27 14.96
C HIS A 287 -3.76 28.36 14.19
N THR A 288 -3.65 27.11 14.64
CA THR A 288 -2.68 26.13 14.11
C THR A 288 -3.39 24.87 13.62
N TRP A 289 -3.05 24.47 12.40
CA TRP A 289 -3.64 23.33 11.71
C TRP A 289 -2.57 22.34 11.26
N PHE A 290 -2.91 21.05 11.17
CA PHE A 290 -1.95 19.97 10.90
C PHE A 290 -2.39 19.13 9.70
N VAL A 291 -1.50 18.94 8.73
CA VAL A 291 -1.75 18.15 7.51
C VAL A 291 -0.57 17.24 7.21
N GLY A 292 -0.81 16.16 6.46
CA GLY A 292 0.24 15.25 6.00
C GLY A 292 0.02 13.80 6.41
N SER A 293 1.03 12.97 6.20
CA SER A 293 0.91 11.52 6.38
C SER A 293 0.55 11.10 7.80
N TYR A 294 1.06 11.82 8.80
CA TYR A 294 0.87 11.52 10.22
C TYR A 294 -0.52 11.92 10.75
N THR A 295 -1.35 12.57 9.92
CA THR A 295 -2.74 12.90 10.24
C THR A 295 -3.75 12.11 9.39
N SER A 296 -3.29 11.13 8.60
CA SER A 296 -4.13 10.24 7.80
C SER A 296 -4.02 8.79 8.28
N PRO A 297 -5.13 8.02 8.37
CA PRO A 297 -5.14 6.61 8.74
C PRO A 297 -4.67 5.74 7.58
N GLY A 298 -4.35 4.49 7.90
CA GLY A 298 -3.87 3.49 6.96
C GLY A 298 -2.41 3.73 6.57
N VAL A 299 -2.04 3.19 5.40
CA VAL A 299 -0.68 3.36 4.85
C VAL A 299 -0.49 4.82 4.39
N PRO A 300 0.63 5.47 4.73
CA PRO A 300 0.99 6.82 4.27
C PRO A 300 1.10 6.94 2.74
N LEU A 301 -0.01 7.31 2.09
CA LEU A 301 -0.07 7.57 0.65
C LEU A 301 -0.26 9.07 0.38
N LEU A 302 0.12 9.52 -0.82
CA LEU A 302 -0.08 10.90 -1.27
C LEU A 302 -1.55 11.33 -1.15
N GLU A 303 -2.46 10.41 -1.42
CA GLU A 303 -3.90 10.61 -1.29
C GLU A 303 -4.32 11.01 0.14
N GLY A 304 -3.76 10.34 1.15
CA GLY A 304 -4.00 10.70 2.55
C GLY A 304 -3.51 12.10 2.88
N CYS A 305 -2.32 12.47 2.39
CA CYS A 305 -1.79 13.82 2.56
C CYS A 305 -2.69 14.90 1.93
N VAL A 306 -3.14 14.68 0.69
CA VAL A 306 -4.05 15.62 0.00
C VAL A 306 -5.39 15.71 0.71
N ARG A 307 -5.95 14.58 1.15
CA ARG A 307 -7.24 14.57 1.84
C ARG A 307 -7.20 15.33 3.17
N THR A 308 -6.15 15.16 3.97
CA THR A 308 -6.01 15.90 5.23
C THR A 308 -5.94 17.42 4.99
N ALA A 309 -5.29 17.85 3.90
CA ALA A 309 -5.31 19.26 3.50
C ALA A 309 -6.71 19.74 3.10
N VAL A 310 -7.45 18.94 2.33
CA VAL A 310 -8.85 19.26 1.96
C VAL A 310 -9.75 19.36 3.20
N ASP A 311 -9.58 18.46 4.17
CA ASP A 311 -10.36 18.46 5.41
C ASP A 311 -10.06 19.69 6.28
N VAL A 312 -8.78 20.10 6.38
CA VAL A 312 -8.38 21.34 7.06
C VAL A 312 -8.96 22.57 6.37
N VAL A 313 -8.83 22.67 5.03
CA VAL A 313 -9.42 23.80 4.28
C VAL A 313 -10.93 23.87 4.52
N ARG A 314 -11.63 22.73 4.46
CA ARG A 314 -13.07 22.65 4.74
C ARG A 314 -13.40 23.12 6.15
N ALA A 315 -12.58 22.78 7.15
CA ALA A 315 -12.77 23.23 8.53
C ALA A 315 -12.52 24.73 8.69
N MET A 316 -11.51 25.29 8.00
CA MET A 316 -11.16 26.71 8.07
C MET A 316 -12.20 27.62 7.41
N ASN A 317 -12.70 27.25 6.22
CA ASN A 317 -13.48 28.18 5.39
C ASN A 317 -14.81 27.62 4.88
N GLY A 318 -15.20 26.41 5.28
CA GLY A 318 -16.47 25.77 4.88
C GLY A 318 -16.53 25.38 3.40
N ARG A 319 -15.46 25.55 2.62
CA ARG A 319 -15.41 25.23 1.18
C ARG A 319 -14.67 23.92 0.94
N VAL A 320 -15.08 23.22 -0.10
CA VAL A 320 -14.32 22.09 -0.65
C VAL A 320 -13.86 22.50 -2.04
N PRO A 321 -12.56 22.47 -2.35
CA PRO A 321 -12.05 22.94 -3.64
C PRO A 321 -12.56 22.11 -4.85
N PHE A 322 -13.13 20.93 -4.60
CA PHE A 322 -13.75 20.02 -5.58
C PHE A 322 -14.66 19.02 -4.83
N ASP A 323 -15.45 18.19 -5.54
CA ASP A 323 -16.30 17.13 -4.96
C ASP A 323 -15.47 16.03 -4.27
N ALA A 324 -14.85 16.34 -3.13
CA ALA A 324 -14.07 15.41 -2.34
C ALA A 324 -14.95 14.77 -1.24
N PRO A 325 -15.08 13.43 -1.19
CA PRO A 325 -15.78 12.74 -0.12
C PRO A 325 -15.09 13.01 1.22
N ARG A 326 -15.88 13.05 2.30
CA ARG A 326 -15.36 13.22 3.65
C ARG A 326 -14.62 11.96 4.08
N MET A 327 -13.59 12.16 4.90
CA MET A 327 -12.96 11.09 5.65
C MET A 327 -13.98 10.46 6.62
N GLU A 328 -14.29 9.17 6.45
CA GLU A 328 -15.03 8.44 7.47
C GLU A 328 -14.14 8.21 8.70
N ARG A 329 -14.68 8.47 9.90
CA ARG A 329 -14.01 8.26 11.19
C ARG A 329 -13.67 6.79 11.48
N SER A 330 -14.10 5.87 10.63
CA SER A 330 -13.94 4.42 10.76
C SER A 330 -12.54 3.91 10.39
N GLY A 331 -11.63 4.75 9.90
CA GLY A 331 -10.22 4.37 9.64
C GLY A 331 -9.99 3.51 8.39
N TYR A 332 -11.06 3.09 7.70
CA TYR A 332 -10.99 2.32 6.46
C TYR A 332 -11.72 3.06 5.36
N GLU A 333 -10.97 3.57 4.38
CA GLU A 333 -11.52 4.39 3.29
C GLU A 333 -12.62 3.68 2.50
N VAL A 334 -13.76 4.36 2.33
CA VAL A 334 -14.56 4.32 1.10
C VAL A 334 -13.87 5.28 0.12
N GLY A 335 -13.51 4.79 -1.07
CA GLY A 335 -12.64 5.49 -2.01
C GLY A 335 -13.13 6.87 -2.42
N LEU A 336 -12.20 7.73 -2.84
CA LEU A 336 -12.52 8.83 -3.75
C LEU A 336 -13.33 8.22 -4.91
N GLY A 337 -14.59 8.65 -5.06
CA GLY A 337 -15.35 8.32 -6.25
C GLY A 337 -14.52 8.67 -7.47
N GLU A 338 -14.43 7.74 -8.42
CA GLU A 338 -13.70 7.89 -9.68
C GLU A 338 -14.33 8.97 -10.58
N ARG A 339 -14.36 10.24 -10.15
CA ARG A 339 -14.49 11.37 -11.07
C ARG A 339 -13.08 11.86 -11.36
N MET A 340 -12.56 11.40 -12.51
CA MET A 340 -11.35 11.95 -13.11
C MET A 340 -11.47 13.48 -13.18
N VAL A 341 -10.67 14.17 -12.38
CA VAL A 341 -10.28 15.53 -12.72
C VAL A 341 -9.49 15.42 -14.01
N ARG A 342 -9.89 16.14 -15.07
CA ARG A 342 -9.22 16.13 -16.38
C ARG A 342 -7.74 16.49 -16.20
N GLY A 343 -6.87 15.47 -16.24
CA GLY A 343 -5.43 15.60 -16.16
C GLY A 343 -4.75 14.47 -16.93
N GLU A 344 -3.57 14.75 -17.52
CA GLU A 344 -2.80 13.75 -18.28
C GLU A 344 -2.17 12.72 -17.32
N VAL A 345 -2.88 11.63 -17.03
CA VAL A 345 -2.40 10.51 -16.22
C VAL A 345 -2.14 9.30 -17.11
N VAL A 346 -1.09 8.53 -16.80
CA VAL A 346 -0.76 7.30 -17.53
C VAL A 346 -0.83 6.11 -16.59
N GLU A 347 -1.45 5.01 -17.03
CA GLU A 347 -1.48 3.77 -16.24
C GLU A 347 -0.08 3.15 -16.23
N ALA A 348 0.40 2.77 -15.05
CA ALA A 348 1.68 2.09 -14.89
C ALA A 348 1.38 0.63 -14.53
N PHE A 349 1.78 -0.29 -15.41
CA PHE A 349 1.65 -1.72 -15.14
C PHE A 349 2.83 -2.17 -14.29
N PHE A 350 2.57 -2.43 -13.01
CA PHE A 350 3.48 -3.21 -12.18
C PHE A 350 3.12 -4.68 -12.35
N GLU A 351 3.83 -5.36 -13.24
CA GLU A 351 3.85 -6.83 -13.23
C GLU A 351 4.58 -7.26 -11.96
N CYS A 352 3.82 -7.49 -10.89
CA CYS A 352 4.29 -8.30 -9.78
C CYS A 352 4.26 -9.77 -10.22
N ASP A 353 5.15 -10.13 -11.15
CA ASP A 353 5.33 -11.51 -11.59
C ASP A 353 6.18 -12.26 -10.56
N ALA A 354 5.67 -12.31 -9.32
CA ALA A 354 6.19 -13.18 -8.27
C ALA A 354 6.12 -14.67 -8.67
N ALA A 355 5.54 -14.99 -9.83
CA ALA A 355 5.50 -16.32 -10.42
C ALA A 355 6.62 -16.59 -11.44
N ARG A 356 7.52 -15.63 -11.76
CA ARG A 356 8.61 -15.87 -12.72
C ARG A 356 10.02 -15.48 -12.26
N THR A 357 10.18 -14.81 -11.12
CA THR A 357 11.51 -14.68 -10.47
C THR A 357 11.86 -15.91 -9.63
N PHE A 358 10.89 -16.82 -9.49
CA PHE A 358 11.12 -18.20 -9.13
C PHE A 358 11.03 -18.98 -10.44
N HIS A 359 11.96 -19.89 -10.71
CA HIS A 359 11.80 -20.86 -11.80
C HIS A 359 10.56 -21.73 -11.52
N PHE A 360 9.40 -21.32 -12.03
CA PHE A 360 8.20 -22.13 -12.07
C PHE A 360 8.22 -22.98 -13.35
N GLU A 361 8.86 -24.15 -13.30
CA GLU A 361 8.44 -25.22 -14.19
C GLU A 361 7.04 -25.67 -13.76
N TRP A 362 6.06 -25.40 -14.62
CA TRP A 362 4.71 -25.95 -14.50
C TRP A 362 4.80 -27.47 -14.72
N PRO A 363 4.19 -28.31 -13.87
CA PRO A 363 4.13 -29.74 -14.13
C PRO A 363 3.43 -29.97 -15.47
N LYS A 364 4.14 -30.56 -16.43
CA LYS A 364 3.56 -31.04 -17.68
C LYS A 364 2.49 -32.10 -17.35
N HIS A 365 1.26 -31.79 -17.75
CA HIS A 365 0.08 -32.64 -17.95
C HIS A 365 -0.67 -33.24 -16.73
N GLY A 366 -2.01 -33.20 -16.84
CA GLY A 366 -2.98 -34.04 -16.13
C GLY A 366 -3.44 -33.57 -14.74
N LYS A 367 -2.52 -33.25 -13.83
CA LYS A 367 -2.86 -33.10 -12.40
C LYS A 367 -3.47 -31.75 -12.01
N LEU A 368 -3.24 -30.69 -12.80
CA LEU A 368 -3.77 -29.34 -12.53
C LEU A 368 -5.30 -29.29 -12.71
N TRP A 369 -5.85 -29.99 -13.72
CA TRP A 369 -7.29 -30.02 -13.97
C TRP A 369 -8.04 -30.80 -12.90
N ALA A 370 -7.51 -31.96 -12.48
CA ALA A 370 -8.08 -32.71 -11.35
C ALA A 370 -8.03 -31.91 -10.03
N TRP A 371 -6.95 -31.17 -9.80
CA TRP A 371 -6.81 -30.33 -8.62
C TRP A 371 -7.72 -29.10 -8.64
N MET A 372 -7.84 -28.40 -9.78
CA MET A 372 -8.77 -27.26 -9.94
C MET A 372 -10.22 -27.72 -9.86
N ALA A 373 -10.57 -28.88 -10.42
CA ALA A 373 -11.91 -29.45 -10.31
C ALA A 373 -12.31 -29.69 -8.85
N PHE A 374 -11.42 -30.27 -8.05
CA PHE A 374 -11.71 -30.61 -6.65
C PHE A 374 -11.59 -29.43 -5.67
N ASN A 375 -10.66 -28.51 -5.89
CA ASN A 375 -10.30 -27.49 -4.89
C ASN A 375 -10.73 -26.07 -5.26
N VAL A 376 -11.15 -25.83 -6.51
CA VAL A 376 -11.61 -24.52 -6.98
C VAL A 376 -13.04 -24.61 -7.49
N PHE A 377 -13.35 -25.56 -8.38
CA PHE A 377 -14.70 -25.69 -8.92
C PHE A 377 -15.69 -26.28 -7.91
N LEU A 378 -15.37 -27.36 -7.20
CA LEU A 378 -16.28 -27.95 -6.20
C LEU A 378 -16.71 -26.94 -5.10
N PRO A 379 -15.79 -26.15 -4.50
CA PRO A 379 -16.16 -25.15 -3.49
C PRO A 379 -16.95 -23.96 -4.07
N VAL A 380 -16.67 -23.56 -5.31
CA VAL A 380 -17.44 -22.51 -6.00
C VAL A 380 -18.83 -23.03 -6.36
N VAL A 381 -18.96 -24.29 -6.75
CA VAL A 381 -20.24 -24.97 -7.01
C VAL A 381 -21.04 -25.10 -5.72
N ALA A 382 -20.42 -25.48 -4.59
CA ALA A 382 -21.09 -25.48 -3.29
C ALA A 382 -21.61 -24.08 -2.93
N LEU A 383 -20.81 -23.03 -3.17
CA LEU A 383 -21.22 -21.64 -2.94
C LEU A 383 -22.36 -21.17 -3.84
N VAL A 384 -22.39 -21.62 -5.10
CA VAL A 384 -23.46 -21.30 -6.05
C VAL A 384 -24.73 -22.09 -5.71
N VAL A 385 -24.61 -23.36 -5.30
CA VAL A 385 -25.74 -24.18 -4.84
C VAL A 385 -26.34 -23.60 -3.57
N ASP A 386 -25.52 -23.19 -2.59
CA ASP A 386 -26.00 -22.55 -1.36
C ASP A 386 -26.65 -21.19 -1.64
N ALA A 387 -26.11 -20.40 -2.57
CA ALA A 387 -26.70 -19.13 -2.98
C ALA A 387 -28.02 -19.31 -3.74
N VAL A 388 -28.12 -20.33 -4.58
CA VAL A 388 -29.33 -20.68 -5.32
C VAL A 388 -30.39 -21.28 -4.39
N ASP A 389 -30.00 -22.10 -3.41
CA ASP A 389 -30.91 -22.65 -2.39
C ASP A 389 -31.47 -21.55 -1.48
N MET A 390 -30.63 -20.59 -1.07
CA MET A 390 -31.06 -19.41 -0.31
C MET A 390 -32.08 -18.57 -1.07
N VAL A 391 -31.93 -18.42 -2.39
CA VAL A 391 -32.83 -17.63 -3.23
C VAL A 391 -34.11 -18.41 -3.58
N LEU A 392 -34.02 -19.70 -3.91
CA LEU A 392 -35.17 -20.52 -4.28
C LEU A 392 -36.05 -20.87 -3.07
N SER A 393 -35.46 -21.12 -1.90
CA SER A 393 -36.17 -21.33 -0.64
C SER A 393 -36.92 -20.08 -0.17
N ALA A 394 -36.47 -18.89 -0.55
CA ALA A 394 -37.13 -17.62 -0.24
C ALA A 394 -38.31 -17.29 -1.18
N VAL A 395 -38.38 -17.90 -2.37
CA VAL A 395 -39.34 -17.51 -3.42
C VAL A 395 -40.38 -18.60 -3.74
N LEU A 396 -40.06 -19.89 -3.66
CA LEU A 396 -40.91 -20.95 -4.25
C LEU A 396 -41.36 -22.08 -3.29
N GLY A 397 -40.94 -22.06 -2.02
CA GLY A 397 -41.26 -23.11 -1.06
C GLY A 397 -40.44 -24.40 -1.25
N ARG A 398 -40.18 -25.12 -0.15
CA ARG A 398 -39.14 -26.16 -0.06
C ARG A 398 -39.30 -27.36 -1.03
N ASP A 399 -40.50 -27.68 -1.47
CA ASP A 399 -40.75 -28.85 -2.33
C ASP A 399 -40.40 -28.64 -3.82
N ILE A 400 -40.40 -27.39 -4.30
CA ILE A 400 -40.04 -27.08 -5.70
C ILE A 400 -38.52 -26.90 -5.84
N ALA A 401 -37.85 -26.38 -4.81
CA ALA A 401 -36.41 -26.20 -4.77
C ALA A 401 -35.64 -27.52 -5.01
N CYS A 402 -36.12 -28.62 -4.41
CA CYS A 402 -35.49 -29.94 -4.53
C CYS A 402 -35.55 -30.51 -5.96
N ARG A 403 -36.63 -30.25 -6.72
CA ARG A 403 -36.78 -30.72 -8.12
C ARG A 403 -35.95 -29.91 -9.11
N VAL A 404 -35.76 -28.60 -8.86
CA VAL A 404 -34.87 -27.74 -9.67
C VAL A 404 -33.40 -28.09 -9.42
N GLN A 405 -33.05 -28.51 -8.20
CA GLN A 405 -31.69 -28.90 -7.81
C GLN A 405 -31.17 -30.11 -8.62
N PHE A 406 -32.00 -31.13 -8.83
CA PHE A 406 -31.66 -32.29 -9.65
C PHE A 406 -31.46 -31.93 -11.13
N ALA A 407 -32.35 -31.11 -11.69
CA ALA A 407 -32.25 -30.70 -13.10
C ALA A 407 -31.01 -29.82 -13.39
N VAL A 408 -30.63 -28.95 -12.44
CA VAL A 408 -29.42 -28.12 -12.57
C VAL A 408 -28.16 -28.97 -12.43
N MET A 409 -28.13 -29.98 -11.55
CA MET A 409 -27.02 -30.92 -11.46
C MET A 409 -26.84 -31.74 -12.74
N ASP A 410 -27.92 -32.25 -13.32
CA ASP A 410 -27.85 -33.09 -14.53
C ASP A 410 -27.36 -32.31 -15.76
N VAL A 411 -27.84 -31.07 -15.95
CA VAL A 411 -27.36 -30.18 -17.02
C VAL A 411 -25.89 -29.82 -16.82
N PHE A 412 -25.43 -29.66 -15.58
CA PHE A 412 -24.05 -29.27 -15.30
C PHE A 412 -23.06 -30.43 -15.42
N VAL A 413 -23.44 -31.64 -14.98
CA VAL A 413 -22.67 -32.87 -15.23
C VAL A 413 -22.57 -33.12 -16.73
N PHE A 414 -23.64 -32.89 -17.48
CA PHE A 414 -23.63 -32.99 -18.94
C PHE A 414 -22.66 -31.98 -19.60
N VAL A 415 -22.64 -30.72 -19.16
CA VAL A 415 -21.72 -29.69 -19.67
C VAL A 415 -20.26 -29.99 -19.34
N VAL A 416 -19.96 -30.49 -18.15
CA VAL A 416 -18.60 -30.88 -17.75
C VAL A 416 -18.14 -32.13 -18.53
N CYS A 417 -19.01 -33.12 -18.72
CA CYS A 417 -18.70 -34.29 -19.56
C CYS A 417 -18.49 -33.92 -21.04
N MET A 418 -19.30 -33.00 -21.58
CA MET A 418 -19.15 -32.50 -22.96
C MET A 418 -17.87 -31.68 -23.14
N ALA A 419 -17.51 -30.83 -22.16
CA ALA A 419 -16.24 -30.10 -22.17
C ALA A 419 -15.04 -31.05 -22.11
N GLN A 420 -15.13 -32.14 -21.34
CA GLN A 420 -14.08 -33.16 -21.22
C GLN A 420 -13.95 -34.03 -22.49
N MET A 421 -15.06 -34.34 -23.17
CA MET A 421 -15.05 -35.00 -24.48
C MET A 421 -14.52 -34.10 -25.59
N ALA A 422 -14.89 -32.81 -25.62
CA ALA A 422 -14.38 -31.83 -26.58
C ALA A 422 -12.87 -31.61 -26.42
N TYR A 423 -12.39 -31.53 -25.18
CA TYR A 423 -10.96 -31.40 -24.86
C TYR A 423 -10.16 -32.66 -25.24
N SER A 424 -10.75 -33.85 -25.10
CA SER A 424 -10.09 -35.11 -25.48
C SER A 424 -9.95 -35.27 -27.01
N ARG A 425 -10.87 -34.71 -27.81
CA ARG A 425 -10.76 -34.65 -29.28
C ARG A 425 -9.78 -33.60 -29.79
N ILE A 426 -9.57 -32.51 -29.05
CA ILE A 426 -8.59 -31.45 -29.39
C ILE A 426 -7.14 -31.91 -29.12
N ILE A 427 -6.93 -32.93 -28.28
CA ILE A 427 -5.61 -33.51 -28.01
C ILE A 427 -5.28 -34.69 -28.95
N SER A 428 -6.26 -35.23 -29.68
CA SER A 428 -6.06 -36.30 -30.67
C SER A 428 -5.98 -35.79 -32.13
N LEU A 429 -5.98 -34.47 -32.34
CA LEU A 429 -5.66 -33.77 -33.59
C LEU A 429 -4.36 -32.98 -33.37
#